data_AF-A0A3E0QTK9-F1
#
_entry.id   AF-A0A3E0QTK9-F1
#
_cell.length_a   1.000
_cell.length_b   1.000
_cell.length_c   1.000
_cell.angle_alpha   90.00
_cell.angle_beta   90.00
_cell.angle_gamma   90.00
#
_symmetry.space_group_name_H-M   'P 1'
#
loop_
_entity.id
_entity.type
_entity.pdbx_description
1 polymer ?
#
loop_
_entity_poly.entity_id
_entity_poly.type
_entity_poly.pdbx_seq_one_letter_code
_entity_poly.pdbx_strand_id
1 'polypeptide(L)'
;MNETPKYAEIFYDYLKDVNISREEPLEFAPEAVEKTDRIVVGNFAADYVQFITPYKNKDSYVYTAFVDDIHQGIKLPELKINMYELMKDIKFEHNTPVYELGFQFRCPTPINEITMSTRLKSLYTWMKKTHRDISNSTYGGLSVDNEATIVVYPYGDKDWQTWTVPSIEEGTRQRQRLAERFNFGPPTEEGCMYSHFKDGKMTPFNYGDRDEPGFL
;
A
#
# COMPACT_ATOMS: atom_id res chain seq x y z
N MET A 1 6.34 -23.59 -20.26
CA MET A 1 6.85 -22.39 -20.96
C MET A 1 6.21 -21.23 -20.23
N ASN A 2 6.99 -20.38 -19.57
CA ASN A 2 6.43 -19.18 -18.96
C ASN A 2 6.15 -18.21 -20.10
N GLU A 3 4.88 -17.95 -20.38
CA GLU A 3 4.48 -16.91 -21.32
C GLU A 3 5.00 -15.57 -20.80
N THR A 4 5.65 -14.80 -21.67
CA THR A 4 6.08 -13.44 -21.33
C THR A 4 4.84 -12.63 -20.95
N PRO A 5 4.82 -11.95 -19.79
CA PRO A 5 3.71 -11.11 -19.39
C PRO A 5 3.32 -10.09 -20.46
N LYS A 6 2.02 -9.93 -20.70
CA LYS A 6 1.48 -9.03 -21.72
C LYS A 6 1.88 -7.59 -21.40
N TYR A 7 2.58 -6.91 -22.32
CA TYR A 7 3.15 -5.56 -22.18
C TYR A 7 4.50 -5.46 -21.45
N ALA A 8 5.13 -6.58 -21.07
CA ALA A 8 6.45 -6.57 -20.41
C ALA A 8 7.53 -5.84 -21.23
N GLU A 9 7.58 -6.04 -22.55
CA GLU A 9 8.57 -5.37 -23.41
C GLU A 9 8.44 -3.84 -23.34
N ILE A 10 7.20 -3.33 -23.41
CA ILE A 10 6.93 -1.88 -23.31
C ILE A 10 7.32 -1.35 -21.93
N PHE A 11 7.01 -2.09 -20.87
CA PHE A 11 7.38 -1.73 -19.51
C PHE A 11 8.90 -1.60 -19.34
N TYR A 12 9.68 -2.60 -19.79
CA TYR A 12 11.14 -2.55 -19.69
C TYR A 12 11.78 -1.49 -20.57
N ASP A 13 11.20 -1.20 -21.74
CA ASP A 13 11.64 -0.08 -22.56
C ASP A 13 11.46 1.26 -21.82
N TYR A 14 10.37 1.43 -21.08
CA TYR A 14 10.18 2.64 -20.27
C TYR A 14 11.12 2.71 -19.06
N LEU A 15 11.45 1.57 -18.44
CA LEU A 15 12.48 1.54 -17.39
C LEU A 15 13.84 2.00 -17.95
N LYS A 16 14.21 1.57 -19.17
CA LYS A 16 15.45 1.99 -19.83
C LYS A 16 15.48 3.48 -20.11
N ASP A 17 14.35 4.06 -20.50
CA ASP A 17 14.23 5.50 -20.75
C ASP A 17 14.57 6.36 -19.52
N VAL A 18 14.41 5.81 -18.31
CA VAL A 18 14.72 6.47 -17.03
C VAL A 18 15.99 5.91 -16.38
N ASN A 19 16.90 5.36 -17.19
CA ASN A 19 18.20 4.79 -16.79
C ASN A 19 18.14 3.58 -15.86
N ILE A 20 17.04 2.83 -15.86
CA ILE A 20 16.96 1.55 -15.15
C ILE A 20 17.14 0.40 -16.12
N SER A 21 18.26 -0.30 -15.96
CA SER A 21 18.67 -1.41 -16.84
C SER A 21 18.43 -2.80 -16.26
N ARG A 22 17.94 -2.89 -15.02
CA ARG A 22 17.58 -4.18 -14.42
C ARG A 22 16.29 -4.70 -15.06
N GLU A 23 16.24 -6.00 -15.25
CA GLU A 23 15.06 -6.71 -15.76
C GLU A 23 14.80 -7.89 -14.82
N GLU A 24 14.22 -7.61 -13.65
CA GLU A 24 13.86 -8.65 -12.68
C GLU A 24 12.64 -9.43 -13.17
N PRO A 25 12.55 -10.76 -12.97
CA PRO A 25 11.36 -11.51 -13.34
C PRO A 25 10.09 -10.87 -12.75
N LEU A 26 9.13 -10.55 -13.63
CA LEU A 26 7.80 -10.09 -13.23
C LEU A 26 7.05 -11.28 -12.64
N GLU A 27 6.94 -11.29 -11.33
CA GLU A 27 6.22 -12.30 -10.58
C GLU A 27 4.94 -11.65 -10.05
N PHE A 28 3.82 -11.99 -10.69
CA PHE A 28 2.52 -11.57 -10.23
C PHE A 28 2.28 -12.11 -8.82
N ALA A 29 1.95 -11.21 -7.90
CA ALA A 29 1.72 -11.54 -6.51
C ALA A 29 0.75 -12.74 -6.40
N PRO A 30 1.05 -13.75 -5.55
CA PRO A 30 0.06 -14.76 -5.18
C PRO A 30 -1.17 -14.09 -4.57
N GLU A 31 -2.30 -14.80 -4.55
CA GLU A 31 -3.56 -14.37 -3.93
C GLU A 31 -3.33 -13.58 -2.64
N ALA A 32 -3.99 -12.42 -2.51
CA ALA A 32 -3.87 -11.57 -1.32
C ALA A 32 -4.06 -12.41 -0.05
N VAL A 33 -3.14 -12.28 0.90
CA VAL A 33 -3.26 -13.00 2.16
C VAL A 33 -4.25 -12.26 3.04
N GLU A 34 -5.42 -12.87 3.24
CA GLU A 34 -6.48 -12.31 4.07
C GLU A 34 -6.43 -12.81 5.50
N LYS A 35 -6.65 -11.91 6.45
CA LYS A 35 -6.85 -12.26 7.85
C LYS A 35 -7.96 -11.44 8.46
N THR A 36 -8.87 -12.09 9.17
CA THR A 36 -9.91 -11.40 9.93
C THR A 36 -9.54 -11.33 11.41
N ASP A 37 -9.39 -10.13 11.93
CA ASP A 37 -9.20 -9.85 13.35
C ASP A 37 -10.49 -9.32 13.97
N ARG A 38 -11.07 -10.10 14.89
CA ARG A 38 -12.17 -9.63 15.72
C ARG A 38 -11.64 -8.80 16.90
N ILE A 39 -12.14 -7.58 17.04
CA ILE A 39 -11.81 -6.67 18.14
C ILE A 39 -13.06 -6.41 18.97
N VAL A 40 -12.92 -6.55 20.28
CA VAL A 40 -14.01 -6.33 21.25
C VAL A 40 -13.61 -5.21 22.21
N VAL A 41 -14.48 -4.20 22.36
CA VAL A 41 -14.30 -3.06 23.26
C VAL A 41 -15.60 -2.88 24.07
N GLY A 42 -15.64 -3.42 25.29
CA GLY A 42 -16.88 -3.48 26.07
C GLY A 42 -17.91 -4.37 25.34
N ASN A 43 -19.12 -3.84 25.11
CA ASN A 43 -20.19 -4.54 24.37
C ASN A 43 -20.09 -4.36 22.85
N PHE A 44 -19.13 -3.59 22.36
CA PHE A 44 -18.90 -3.39 20.94
C PHE A 44 -17.95 -4.45 20.39
N ALA A 45 -18.30 -5.03 19.24
CA ALA A 45 -17.42 -5.91 18.48
C ALA A 45 -17.37 -5.47 17.01
N ALA A 46 -16.18 -5.54 16.41
CA ALA A 46 -15.99 -5.33 14.99
C ALA A 46 -14.93 -6.28 14.44
N ASP A 47 -15.09 -6.62 13.17
CA ASP A 47 -14.16 -7.45 12.43
C ASP A 47 -13.35 -6.55 11.49
N TYR A 48 -12.03 -6.68 11.56
CA TYR A 48 -11.11 -6.02 10.64
C TYR A 48 -10.53 -7.09 9.73
N VAL A 49 -10.88 -7.05 8.45
CA VAL A 49 -10.27 -7.92 7.44
C VAL A 49 -9.05 -7.19 6.92
N GLN A 50 -7.87 -7.74 7.14
CA GLN A 50 -6.59 -7.26 6.61
C GLN A 50 -6.27 -8.04 5.34
N PHE A 51 -5.80 -7.34 4.32
CA PHE A 51 -5.37 -7.90 3.05
C PHE A 51 -3.91 -7.48 2.87
N ILE A 52 -3.02 -8.43 2.63
CA ILE A 52 -1.63 -8.13 2.24
C ILE A 52 -1.37 -8.75 0.87
N THR A 53 -1.00 -7.90 -0.09
CA THR A 53 -0.55 -8.33 -1.41
C THR A 53 0.98 -8.23 -1.45
N PRO A 54 1.70 -9.36 -1.49
CA PRO A 54 3.16 -9.37 -1.53
C PRO A 54 3.67 -9.34 -2.96
N TYR A 55 4.48 -8.33 -3.30
CA TYR A 55 5.22 -8.24 -4.55
C TYR A 55 6.69 -8.51 -4.27
N LYS A 56 7.27 -9.47 -4.99
CA LYS A 56 8.65 -9.93 -4.73
C LYS A 56 9.72 -8.85 -4.96
N ASN A 57 9.45 -7.94 -5.89
CA ASN A 57 10.33 -6.84 -6.26
C ASN A 57 9.48 -5.63 -6.68
N LYS A 58 10.12 -4.45 -6.75
CA LYS A 58 9.44 -3.21 -7.15
C LYS A 58 8.99 -3.22 -8.60
N ASP A 59 9.71 -3.91 -9.47
CA ASP A 59 9.37 -4.07 -10.89
C ASP A 59 7.97 -4.71 -11.02
N SER A 60 7.67 -5.77 -10.26
CA SER A 60 6.37 -6.44 -10.24
C SER A 60 5.25 -5.53 -9.71
N TYR A 61 5.54 -4.72 -8.68
CA TYR A 61 4.57 -3.76 -8.13
C TYR A 61 4.21 -2.66 -9.13
N VAL A 62 5.22 -2.00 -9.72
CA VAL A 62 5.02 -0.93 -10.71
C VAL A 62 4.39 -1.49 -11.99
N TYR A 63 4.77 -2.70 -12.40
CA TYR A 63 4.17 -3.37 -13.54
C TYR A 63 2.66 -3.63 -13.35
N THR A 64 2.23 -4.05 -12.15
CA THR A 64 0.80 -4.22 -11.86
C THR A 64 0.04 -2.90 -12.02
N ALA A 65 0.55 -1.81 -11.45
CA ALA A 65 -0.07 -0.49 -11.62
C ALA A 65 -0.09 -0.04 -13.10
N PHE A 66 1.01 -0.26 -13.82
CA PHE A 66 1.11 0.03 -15.25
C PHE A 66 0.07 -0.72 -16.10
N VAL A 67 -0.17 -2.00 -15.80
CA VAL A 67 -1.20 -2.79 -16.49
C VAL A 67 -2.61 -2.30 -16.14
N ASP A 68 -2.85 -1.91 -14.89
CA ASP A 68 -4.14 -1.35 -14.46
C ASP A 68 -4.44 -0.03 -15.18
N ASP A 69 -3.46 0.86 -15.34
CA ASP A 69 -3.59 2.11 -16.10
C ASP A 69 -3.99 1.85 -17.57
N ILE A 70 -3.36 0.85 -18.21
CA ILE A 70 -3.72 0.42 -19.58
C ILE A 70 -5.17 -0.07 -19.62
N HIS A 71 -5.61 -0.87 -18.64
CA HIS A 71 -6.98 -1.37 -18.58
C HIS A 71 -8.01 -0.26 -18.33
N GLN A 72 -7.62 0.80 -17.61
CA GLN A 72 -8.43 2.00 -17.44
C GLN A 72 -8.45 2.90 -18.69
N GLY A 73 -7.70 2.54 -19.73
CA GLY A 73 -7.67 3.23 -21.01
C GLY A 73 -6.71 4.42 -21.05
N ILE A 74 -5.83 4.55 -20.06
CA ILE A 74 -4.75 5.55 -20.06
C ILE A 74 -3.79 5.22 -21.21
N LYS A 75 -3.37 6.27 -21.93
CA LYS A 75 -2.53 6.15 -23.13
C LYS A 75 -1.24 6.92 -22.95
N LEU A 76 -0.34 6.75 -23.92
CA LEU A 76 0.80 7.64 -24.05
C LEU A 76 0.35 9.09 -24.32
N PRO A 77 1.02 10.10 -23.72
CA PRO A 77 2.21 10.02 -22.87
C PRO A 77 1.93 9.78 -21.36
N GLU A 78 0.69 9.92 -20.93
CA GLU A 78 0.28 9.91 -19.51
C GLU A 78 0.69 8.63 -18.78
N LEU A 79 0.56 7.47 -19.44
CA LEU A 79 0.98 6.17 -18.89
C LEU A 79 2.45 6.17 -18.41
N LYS A 80 3.34 6.85 -19.13
CA LYS A 80 4.76 6.93 -18.77
C LYS A 80 4.98 7.86 -17.57
N ILE A 81 4.19 8.93 -17.47
CA ILE A 81 4.24 9.89 -16.36
C ILE A 81 3.78 9.20 -15.07
N ASN A 82 2.65 8.49 -15.09
CA ASN A 82 2.14 7.77 -13.93
C ASN A 82 3.16 6.75 -13.40
N MET A 83 3.73 5.94 -14.31
CA MET A 83 4.76 4.97 -13.97
C MET A 83 5.96 5.65 -13.29
N TYR A 84 6.41 6.78 -13.83
CA TYR A 84 7.54 7.55 -13.31
C TYR A 84 7.27 8.14 -11.92
N GLU A 85 6.12 8.76 -11.70
CA GLU A 85 5.75 9.31 -10.40
C GLU A 85 5.65 8.21 -9.33
N LEU A 86 5.06 7.07 -9.67
CA LEU A 86 5.03 5.91 -8.77
C LEU A 86 6.44 5.42 -8.42
N MET A 87 7.34 5.32 -9.40
CA MET A 87 8.72 4.88 -9.19
C MET A 87 9.49 5.81 -8.24
N LYS A 88 9.27 7.12 -8.35
CA LYS A 88 9.85 8.10 -7.42
C LYS A 88 9.35 7.91 -6.00
N ASP A 89 8.04 7.79 -5.84
CA ASP A 89 7.40 7.70 -4.54
C ASP A 89 7.83 6.46 -3.75
N ILE A 90 8.09 5.35 -4.46
CA ILE A 90 8.48 4.08 -3.84
C ILE A 90 9.99 3.90 -3.70
N LYS A 91 10.82 4.89 -4.05
CA LYS A 91 12.28 4.78 -4.04
C LYS A 91 12.76 3.58 -4.87
N PHE A 92 12.34 3.53 -6.13
CA PHE A 92 12.43 2.33 -6.99
C PHE A 92 13.86 1.79 -7.17
N GLU A 93 14.88 2.61 -7.06
CA GLU A 93 16.31 2.25 -7.09
C GLU A 93 16.68 1.20 -6.04
N HIS A 94 16.01 1.20 -4.88
CA HIS A 94 16.20 0.18 -3.86
C HIS A 94 15.30 -1.02 -4.15
N ASN A 95 15.81 -2.03 -4.86
CA ASN A 95 15.05 -3.22 -5.28
C ASN A 95 14.69 -4.15 -4.09
N THR A 96 13.76 -3.71 -3.27
CA THR A 96 13.22 -4.41 -2.10
C THR A 96 11.84 -4.98 -2.43
N PRO A 97 11.38 -6.06 -1.77
CA PRO A 97 9.99 -6.49 -1.89
C PRO A 97 9.03 -5.39 -1.45
N VAL A 98 7.82 -5.41 -2.02
CA VAL A 98 6.75 -4.46 -1.70
C VAL A 98 5.59 -5.23 -1.08
N TYR A 99 5.05 -4.75 0.04
CA TYR A 99 3.81 -5.27 0.61
C TYR A 99 2.77 -4.18 0.62
N GLU A 100 1.71 -4.41 -0.14
CA GLU A 100 0.54 -3.53 -0.13
C GLU A 100 -0.42 -3.98 0.96
N LEU A 101 -0.72 -3.07 1.89
CA LEU A 101 -1.60 -3.31 3.03
C LEU A 101 -2.97 -2.66 2.79
N GLY A 102 -4.00 -3.48 2.69
CA GLY A 102 -5.40 -3.08 2.69
C GLY A 102 -6.11 -3.52 3.98
N PHE A 103 -7.21 -2.84 4.33
CA PHE A 103 -8.12 -3.34 5.36
C PHE A 103 -9.57 -2.95 5.10
N GLN A 104 -10.48 -3.83 5.52
CA GLN A 104 -11.92 -3.59 5.57
C GLN A 104 -12.38 -3.62 7.02
N PHE A 105 -13.21 -2.66 7.40
CA PHE A 105 -13.87 -2.62 8.69
C PHE A 105 -15.32 -3.09 8.55
N ARG A 106 -15.69 -4.14 9.27
CA ARG A 106 -17.05 -4.68 9.30
C ARG A 106 -17.59 -4.59 10.72
N CYS A 107 -18.74 -3.96 10.89
CA CYS A 107 -19.39 -3.86 12.18
C CYS A 107 -20.89 -4.16 12.04
N PRO A 108 -21.46 -5.02 12.90
CA PRO A 108 -22.90 -5.27 12.91
C PRO A 108 -23.71 -4.10 13.49
N THR A 109 -23.09 -3.17 14.21
CA THR A 109 -23.74 -2.02 14.84
C THR A 109 -23.61 -0.78 13.94
N PRO A 110 -24.70 -0.02 13.71
CA PRO A 110 -24.63 1.25 12.97
C PRO A 110 -23.59 2.22 13.54
N ILE A 111 -22.80 2.84 12.67
CA ILE A 111 -21.65 3.68 13.06
C ILE A 111 -22.04 4.85 13.98
N ASN A 112 -23.24 5.41 13.80
CA ASN A 112 -23.79 6.51 14.59
C ASN A 112 -24.15 6.10 16.03
N GLU A 113 -24.36 4.81 16.30
CA GLU A 113 -24.65 4.30 17.64
C GLU A 113 -23.38 4.03 18.46
N ILE A 114 -22.21 4.11 17.83
CA ILE A 114 -20.93 3.79 18.47
C ILE A 114 -20.20 5.09 18.83
N THR A 115 -19.86 5.23 20.11
CA THR A 115 -19.10 6.39 20.58
C THR A 115 -17.76 6.51 19.84
N MET A 116 -17.31 7.75 19.62
CA MET A 116 -16.01 8.01 18.99
C MET A 116 -14.87 7.33 19.76
N SER A 117 -14.91 7.37 21.09
CA SER A 117 -13.91 6.73 21.96
C SER A 117 -13.81 5.21 21.73
N THR A 118 -14.95 4.53 21.60
CA THR A 118 -15.00 3.09 21.31
C THR A 118 -14.42 2.77 19.94
N ARG A 119 -14.79 3.53 18.90
CA ARG A 119 -14.25 3.37 17.55
C ARG A 119 -12.73 3.54 17.51
N LEU A 120 -12.23 4.58 18.17
CA LEU A 120 -10.79 4.85 18.26
C LEU A 120 -10.03 3.74 19.01
N LYS A 121 -10.56 3.25 20.14
CA LYS A 121 -9.96 2.14 20.89
C LYS A 121 -9.92 0.86 20.08
N SER A 122 -10.99 0.55 19.35
CA SER A 122 -11.08 -0.63 18.48
C SER A 122 -10.01 -0.57 17.39
N LEU A 123 -9.98 0.55 16.65
CA LEU A 123 -9.01 0.78 15.59
C LEU A 123 -7.59 0.67 16.15
N TYR A 124 -7.29 1.34 17.25
CA TYR A 124 -5.97 1.30 17.90
C TYR A 124 -5.55 -0.09 18.37
N THR A 125 -6.51 -0.94 18.76
CA THR A 125 -6.23 -2.33 19.15
C THR A 125 -5.90 -3.20 17.95
N TRP A 126 -6.72 -3.13 16.89
CA TRP A 126 -6.43 -3.82 15.62
C TRP A 126 -5.06 -3.42 15.08
N MET A 127 -4.80 -2.11 15.06
CA MET A 127 -3.55 -1.56 14.60
C MET A 127 -2.31 -2.15 15.28
N LYS A 128 -2.33 -2.24 16.62
CA LYS A 128 -1.24 -2.86 17.39
C LYS A 128 -1.03 -4.34 17.08
N LYS A 129 -2.07 -5.04 16.60
CA LYS A 129 -1.94 -6.42 16.12
C LYS A 129 -1.31 -6.44 14.74
N THR A 130 -1.82 -5.66 13.79
CA THR A 130 -1.27 -5.55 12.43
C THR A 130 0.21 -5.17 12.43
N HIS A 131 0.63 -4.20 13.27
CA HIS A 131 2.05 -3.86 13.40
C HIS A 131 2.88 -5.06 13.87
N ARG A 132 2.39 -5.84 14.84
CA ARG A 132 3.07 -7.05 15.33
C ARG A 132 3.11 -8.14 14.26
N ASP A 133 2.04 -8.30 13.50
CA ASP A 133 1.94 -9.27 12.42
C ASP A 133 2.92 -8.97 11.28
N ILE A 134 3.07 -7.69 10.91
CA ILE A 134 4.09 -7.21 9.97
C ILE A 134 5.49 -7.46 10.55
N SER A 135 5.71 -7.11 11.83
CA SER A 135 7.01 -7.27 12.49
C SER A 135 7.44 -8.75 12.66
N ASN A 136 6.48 -9.66 12.75
CA ASN A 136 6.71 -11.10 12.98
C ASN A 136 6.58 -11.94 11.70
N SER A 137 6.68 -11.31 10.52
CA SER A 137 6.84 -11.92 9.19
C SER A 137 5.80 -12.97 8.76
N THR A 138 4.64 -13.05 9.42
CA THR A 138 3.59 -14.04 9.11
C THR A 138 2.85 -13.82 7.77
N TYR A 139 3.14 -12.75 7.02
CA TYR A 139 2.46 -12.42 5.76
C TYR A 139 3.46 -12.29 4.61
N GLY A 140 3.49 -13.29 3.74
CA GLY A 140 4.34 -13.31 2.54
C GLY A 140 5.82 -13.60 2.78
N GLY A 141 6.29 -13.54 4.03
CA GLY A 141 7.69 -13.72 4.41
C GLY A 141 8.55 -12.55 3.93
N LEU A 142 9.27 -11.87 4.83
CA LEU A 142 10.18 -10.79 4.48
C LEU A 142 11.27 -11.28 3.51
N SER A 143 11.93 -10.36 2.79
CA SER A 143 13.16 -10.70 2.06
C SER A 143 14.16 -11.42 2.97
N VAL A 144 15.13 -12.11 2.36
CA VAL A 144 16.26 -12.74 3.06
C VAL A 144 16.98 -11.75 4.00
N ASP A 145 16.95 -10.46 3.64
CA ASP A 145 17.59 -9.37 4.38
C ASP A 145 16.68 -8.71 5.43
N ASN A 146 15.50 -9.29 5.70
CA ASN A 146 14.46 -8.75 6.60
C ASN A 146 14.04 -7.30 6.26
N GLU A 147 14.11 -6.95 4.98
CA GLU A 147 13.89 -5.61 4.46
C GLU A 147 12.73 -5.58 3.45
N ALA A 148 11.90 -4.54 3.49
CA ALA A 148 10.76 -4.36 2.59
C ALA A 148 10.27 -2.91 2.52
N THR A 149 9.61 -2.57 1.41
CA THR A 149 8.74 -1.39 1.32
C THR A 149 7.32 -1.80 1.68
N ILE A 150 6.67 -1.07 2.59
CA ILE A 150 5.25 -1.26 2.90
C ILE A 150 4.48 -0.08 2.31
N VAL A 151 3.41 -0.39 1.57
CA VAL A 151 2.50 0.58 0.97
C VAL A 151 1.16 0.48 1.66
N VAL A 152 0.53 1.63 1.92
CA VAL A 152 -0.88 1.68 2.29
C VAL A 152 -1.59 2.73 1.44
N TYR A 153 -2.78 2.39 0.96
CA TYR A 153 -3.71 3.36 0.39
C TYR A 153 -4.76 3.72 1.44
N PRO A 154 -4.58 4.80 2.21
CA PRO A 154 -5.48 5.19 3.29
C PRO A 154 -6.82 5.76 2.79
N TYR A 155 -7.13 5.66 1.50
CA TYR A 155 -8.39 6.08 0.90
C TYR A 155 -9.28 4.84 0.71
N GLY A 156 -9.84 4.34 1.82
CA GLY A 156 -10.80 3.23 1.80
C GLY A 156 -12.24 3.71 1.87
N ASP A 157 -13.14 2.98 1.19
CA ASP A 157 -14.58 3.23 1.15
C ASP A 157 -15.17 3.30 2.57
N LYS A 158 -15.85 4.42 2.83
CA LYS A 158 -16.75 4.56 3.98
C LYS A 158 -18.09 3.98 3.56
N ASP A 159 -18.69 3.21 4.47
CA ASP A 159 -20.03 2.61 4.37
C ASP A 159 -21.00 3.48 3.53
N TRP A 160 -21.58 2.87 2.50
CA TRP A 160 -22.35 3.40 1.35
C TRP A 160 -23.48 4.40 1.65
N GLN A 161 -23.79 4.69 2.92
CA GLN A 161 -24.98 5.45 3.30
C GLN A 161 -24.75 6.95 3.60
N THR A 162 -23.50 7.45 3.62
CA THR A 162 -23.23 8.88 3.92
C THR A 162 -22.02 9.47 3.16
N TRP A 163 -22.11 9.50 1.81
CA TRP A 163 -21.17 10.17 0.92
C TRP A 163 -21.46 11.68 0.80
N THR A 164 -20.95 12.47 1.73
CA THR A 164 -20.76 13.92 1.49
C THR A 164 -19.28 14.21 1.32
N VAL A 165 -18.92 15.20 0.49
CA VAL A 165 -17.51 15.61 0.30
C VAL A 165 -16.78 15.83 1.64
N PRO A 166 -17.37 16.53 2.64
CA PRO A 166 -16.74 16.67 3.95
C PRO A 166 -16.53 15.33 4.70
N SER A 167 -17.41 14.35 4.51
CA SER A 167 -17.30 13.02 5.14
C SER A 167 -16.14 12.21 4.57
N ILE A 168 -15.85 12.40 3.27
CA ILE A 168 -14.72 11.80 2.55
C ILE A 168 -13.42 12.45 3.01
N GLU A 169 -13.34 13.78 2.96
CA GLU A 169 -12.16 14.56 3.38
C GLU A 169 -11.77 14.25 4.83
N GLU A 170 -12.74 14.27 5.76
CA GLU A 170 -12.50 13.96 7.16
C GLU A 170 -12.09 12.50 7.37
N GLY A 171 -12.72 11.56 6.64
CA GLY A 171 -12.35 10.14 6.70
C GLY A 171 -10.93 9.88 6.22
N THR A 172 -10.56 10.50 5.10
CA THR A 172 -9.20 10.44 4.53
C THR A 172 -8.18 11.03 5.50
N ARG A 173 -8.43 12.22 6.04
CA ARG A 173 -7.57 12.86 7.05
C ARG A 173 -7.37 11.99 8.29
N GLN A 174 -8.42 11.31 8.75
CA GLN A 174 -8.33 10.39 9.90
C GLN A 174 -7.47 9.16 9.59
N ARG A 175 -7.60 8.59 8.38
CA ARG A 175 -6.81 7.42 7.95
C ARG A 175 -5.34 7.77 7.66
N GLN A 176 -5.05 8.96 7.12
CA GLN A 176 -3.68 9.45 6.98
C GLN A 176 -3.00 9.61 8.35
N ARG A 177 -3.66 10.29 9.30
CA ARG A 177 -3.17 10.38 10.70
C ARG A 177 -3.00 9.02 11.37
N LEU A 178 -3.78 8.03 10.93
CA LEU A 178 -3.65 6.67 11.38
C LEU A 178 -2.35 6.03 10.87
N ALA A 179 -2.10 6.13 9.56
CA ALA A 179 -0.89 5.64 8.92
C ALA A 179 0.37 6.33 9.49
N GLU A 180 0.35 7.63 9.75
CA GLU A 180 1.46 8.35 10.40
C GLU A 180 1.84 7.72 11.76
N ARG A 181 0.85 7.27 12.56
CA ARG A 181 1.12 6.59 13.85
C ARG A 181 1.80 5.24 13.70
N PHE A 182 1.83 4.70 12.49
CA PHE A 182 2.53 3.48 12.12
C PHE A 182 3.84 3.72 11.40
N ASN A 183 4.36 4.94 11.44
CA ASN A 183 5.59 5.31 10.75
C ASN A 183 5.49 5.16 9.23
N PHE A 184 4.33 5.42 8.64
CA PHE A 184 4.26 5.76 7.22
C PHE A 184 4.65 7.22 7.02
N GLY A 185 5.29 7.51 5.89
CA GLY A 185 5.57 8.87 5.43
C GLY A 185 4.28 9.63 5.08
N PRO A 186 4.38 10.89 4.62
CA PRO A 186 3.19 11.65 4.21
C PRO A 186 2.40 10.97 3.06
N PRO A 187 1.18 11.41 2.73
CA PRO A 187 0.53 10.98 1.49
C PRO A 187 1.27 11.53 0.27
N THR A 188 1.37 10.72 -0.79
CA THR A 188 1.81 11.17 -2.12
C THR A 188 0.67 11.85 -2.87
N GLU A 189 0.92 12.34 -4.08
CA GLU A 189 -0.12 13.00 -4.89
C GLU A 189 -1.30 12.07 -5.17
N GLU A 190 -1.00 10.80 -5.44
CA GLU A 190 -2.02 9.76 -5.66
C GLU A 190 -2.72 9.34 -4.35
N GLY A 191 -2.14 9.68 -3.20
CA GLY A 191 -2.68 9.40 -1.87
C GLY A 191 -2.07 8.18 -1.18
N CYS A 192 -1.17 7.46 -1.84
CA CYS A 192 -0.41 6.38 -1.23
C CYS A 192 0.49 6.89 -0.08
N MET A 193 0.76 6.05 0.89
CA MET A 193 1.72 6.33 1.96
C MET A 193 2.70 5.16 2.10
N TYR A 194 3.98 5.47 2.27
CA TYR A 194 5.06 4.47 2.21
C TYR A 194 5.87 4.41 3.51
N SER A 195 6.36 3.22 3.84
CA SER A 195 7.27 2.99 4.96
C SER A 195 8.34 1.99 4.61
N HIS A 196 9.52 2.18 5.18
CA HIS A 196 10.62 1.23 5.10
C HIS A 196 10.56 0.29 6.30
N PHE A 197 10.42 -1.00 6.05
CA PHE A 197 10.55 -2.02 7.06
C PHE A 197 11.95 -2.63 7.00
N LYS A 198 12.64 -2.66 8.14
CA LYS A 198 13.91 -3.37 8.30
C LYS A 198 14.07 -3.89 9.72
N ASP A 199 14.41 -5.15 9.87
CA ASP A 199 14.72 -5.78 11.18
C ASP A 199 13.63 -5.53 12.24
N GLY A 200 12.36 -5.68 11.88
CA GLY A 200 11.23 -5.50 12.82
C GLY A 200 10.84 -4.04 13.04
N LYS A 201 11.43 -3.08 12.32
CA LYS A 201 11.19 -1.65 12.52
C LYS A 201 10.69 -0.97 11.25
N MET A 202 9.56 -0.28 11.39
CA MET A 202 8.99 0.62 10.39
C MET A 202 9.60 2.02 10.53
N THR A 203 10.05 2.60 9.41
CA THR A 203 10.64 3.94 9.32
C THR A 203 9.94 4.71 8.20
N PRO A 204 9.42 5.92 8.44
CA PRO A 204 8.63 6.63 7.43
C PRO A 204 9.50 7.03 6.25
N PHE A 205 8.94 6.94 5.04
CA PHE A 205 9.58 7.53 3.87
C PHE A 205 9.58 9.05 4.01
N ASN A 206 10.73 9.67 3.71
CA ASN A 206 10.82 11.09 3.42
C ASN A 206 10.92 11.23 1.91
N TYR A 207 9.87 11.71 1.25
CA TYR A 207 9.89 11.96 -0.21
C TYR A 207 10.74 13.19 -0.58
N GLY A 208 11.52 13.74 0.36
CA GLY A 208 12.40 14.90 0.15
C GLY A 208 13.64 14.62 -0.70
N ASP A 209 13.90 13.34 -1.03
CA ASP A 209 14.98 12.92 -1.93
C ASP A 209 14.49 12.81 -3.40
N ARG A 210 13.53 13.66 -3.80
CA ARG A 210 13.06 13.77 -5.21
C ARG A 210 14.14 14.17 -6.21
N ASP A 211 15.30 14.58 -5.71
CA ASP A 211 16.50 14.98 -6.47
C ASP A 211 17.60 13.89 -6.48
N GLU A 212 17.31 12.65 -6.03
CA GLU A 212 18.26 11.56 -6.24
C GLU A 212 18.50 11.36 -7.75
N PRO A 213 19.77 11.31 -8.21
CA PRO A 213 20.15 11.43 -9.62
C PRO A 213 19.77 10.24 -10.52
N GLY A 214 18.83 9.39 -10.08
CA GLY A 214 18.49 8.12 -10.72
C GLY A 214 17.36 8.17 -11.74
N PHE A 215 16.51 9.21 -11.75
CA PHE A 215 15.33 9.29 -12.62
C PHE A 215 15.39 10.53 -13.52
N LEU A 216 16.08 10.41 -14.66
CA LEU A 216 16.11 11.43 -15.71
C LEU A 216 14.92 11.30 -16.65
#